data_AF-A0A9W9CNF8-F1
#
_entry.id   AF-A0A9W9CNF8-F1
#
_cell.length_a   1.000
_cell.length_b   1.000
_cell.length_c   1.000
_cell.angle_alpha   90.00
_cell.angle_beta   90.00
_cell.angle_gamma   90.00
#
_symmetry.space_group_name_H-M   'P 1'
#
loop_
_entity.id
_entity.type
_entity.pdbx_description
1 polymer ?
#
loop_
_entity_poly.entity_id
_entity_poly.type
_entity_poly.pdbx_seq_one_letter_code
_entity_poly.pdbx_strand_id
1 'polypeptide(L)'
;MATRLSHLFGVTILAEFYLVSTTSALPNGPYEPRLEPRYLETTNAQNLRKHIEVYGIPYGVLGVVSHALTFYVIMCHFFGRRPLQPWEFLEKERWNLAVVSISSLISIILSSVSLARTRGSRPLMILAGMQIVLGALIDFIHIHRMALKAEGWSRSISVWAIPLVVVSIFSIYAFYQFPFKDEDGKMGNIFKAIALIVLLAWIGLTGLATLLTFLGNVFTLFKQPLPFAVSAVLFSCALFFLGDFGIATVSKSSIGTPSEQIKALYYTFWVVERIPLFTF
;
A
#
# COMPACT_ATOMS: atom_id res chain seq x y z
N MET A 1 -6.79 30.44 -10.30
CA MET A 1 -7.27 29.13 -9.81
C MET A 1 -6.16 28.29 -9.16
N ALA A 2 -4.96 28.23 -9.75
CA ALA A 2 -3.80 27.48 -9.23
C ALA A 2 -3.42 27.78 -7.76
N THR A 3 -3.51 29.04 -7.31
CA THR A 3 -3.17 29.45 -5.95
C THR A 3 -4.18 29.04 -4.88
N ARG A 4 -5.46 28.83 -5.26
CA ARG A 4 -6.50 28.42 -4.30
C ARG A 4 -6.45 26.92 -4.01
N LEU A 5 -6.10 26.10 -4.99
CA LEU A 5 -5.97 24.66 -4.80
C LEU A 5 -4.73 24.31 -3.97
N SER A 6 -3.59 24.96 -4.24
CA SER A 6 -2.36 24.75 -3.45
C SER A 6 -2.53 25.17 -1.99
N HIS A 7 -3.27 26.26 -1.73
CA HIS A 7 -3.64 26.65 -0.38
C HIS A 7 -4.56 25.64 0.31
N LEU A 8 -5.54 25.09 -0.41
CA LEU A 8 -6.45 24.08 0.14
C LEU A 8 -5.66 22.83 0.56
N PHE A 9 -4.77 22.34 -0.30
CA PHE A 9 -3.88 21.20 0.01
C PHE A 9 -2.93 21.49 1.17
N GLY A 10 -2.35 22.69 1.22
CA GLY A 10 -1.49 23.10 2.34
C GLY A 10 -2.22 23.15 3.67
N VAL A 11 -3.47 23.64 3.70
CA VAL A 11 -4.30 23.66 4.91
C VAL A 11 -4.66 22.26 5.37
N THR A 12 -5.00 21.35 4.45
CA THR A 12 -5.29 19.95 4.79
C THR A 12 -4.06 19.26 5.39
N ILE A 13 -2.87 19.44 4.79
CA ILE A 13 -1.62 18.85 5.30
C ILE A 13 -1.27 19.41 6.68
N LEU A 14 -1.42 20.71 6.92
CA LEU A 14 -1.13 21.33 8.21
C LEU A 14 -2.13 20.92 9.30
N ALA A 15 -3.42 20.82 8.96
CA ALA A 15 -4.45 20.32 9.87
C ALA A 15 -4.18 18.86 10.28
N GLU A 16 -3.72 18.03 9.34
CA GLU A 16 -3.32 16.66 9.61
C GLU A 16 -2.05 16.58 10.47
N PHE A 17 -1.03 17.39 10.18
CA PHE A 17 0.20 17.42 10.97
C PHE A 17 -0.07 17.85 12.42
N TYR A 18 -0.97 18.80 12.63
CA TYR A 18 -1.43 19.23 13.95
C TYR A 18 -2.06 18.07 14.72
N LEU A 19 -2.97 17.31 14.09
CA LEU A 19 -3.62 16.13 14.69
C LEU A 19 -2.63 15.03 15.08
N VAL A 20 -1.53 14.87 14.33
CA VAL A 20 -0.46 13.90 14.67
C VAL A 20 0.38 14.39 15.85
N SER A 21 0.74 15.67 15.88
CA SER A 21 1.67 16.24 16.87
C SER A 21 1.11 16.30 18.30
N THR A 22 -0.20 16.36 18.49
CA THR A 22 -0.83 16.42 19.83
C THR A 22 -0.95 15.06 20.51
N THR A 23 -0.28 14.03 20.02
CA THR A 23 -0.45 12.66 20.49
C THR A 23 0.73 12.22 21.33
N SER A 24 0.61 12.38 22.65
CA SER A 24 1.60 11.94 23.64
C SER A 24 1.80 10.43 23.58
N ALA A 25 3.03 10.01 23.31
CA ALA A 25 3.39 8.61 23.09
C ALA A 25 3.74 7.87 24.39
N LEU A 26 3.38 6.58 24.36
CA LEU A 26 3.80 5.45 25.20
C LEU A 26 3.15 5.29 26.58
N PRO A 27 2.30 4.25 26.77
CA PRO A 27 1.98 3.78 28.11
C PRO A 27 3.24 3.16 28.75
N ASN A 28 3.66 3.68 29.90
CA ASN A 28 4.77 3.18 30.73
C ASN A 28 4.46 1.84 31.44
N GLY A 29 3.59 1.00 30.86
CA GLY A 29 3.16 -0.25 31.46
C GLY A 29 4.13 -1.40 31.15
N PRO A 30 4.30 -2.38 32.07
CA PRO A 30 5.01 -3.61 31.78
C PRO A 30 4.35 -4.35 30.60
N TYR A 31 5.16 -4.85 29.67
CA TYR A 31 4.70 -5.63 28.53
C TYR A 31 4.15 -6.98 29.02
N GLU A 32 2.83 -7.10 29.11
CA GLU A 32 2.21 -8.42 29.23
C GLU A 32 2.23 -9.12 27.87
N PRO A 33 2.88 -10.29 27.73
CA PRO A 33 2.84 -11.05 26.49
C PRO A 33 1.40 -11.45 26.21
N ARG A 34 0.80 -10.82 25.19
CA ARG A 34 -0.57 -11.10 24.76
C ARG A 34 -0.63 -12.56 24.33
N LEU A 35 -1.42 -13.37 25.04
CA LEU A 35 -1.78 -14.73 24.61
C LEU A 35 -2.18 -14.66 23.13
N GLU A 36 -1.39 -15.30 22.26
CA GLU A 36 -1.73 -15.35 20.84
C GLU A 36 -3.16 -15.86 20.71
N PRO A 37 -4.08 -15.13 20.05
CA PRO A 37 -5.43 -15.61 19.86
C PRO A 37 -5.34 -16.90 19.02
N ARG A 38 -5.46 -18.03 19.73
CA ARG A 38 -5.54 -19.37 19.16
C ARG A 38 -6.79 -19.39 18.28
N TYR A 39 -6.63 -19.21 16.97
CA TYR A 39 -7.68 -19.21 15.96
C TYR A 39 -9.02 -18.66 16.46
N LEU A 40 -9.08 -17.36 16.77
CA LEU A 40 -10.40 -16.73 16.88
C LEU A 40 -10.99 -16.73 15.48
N GLU A 41 -12.01 -17.57 15.26
CA GLU A 41 -12.83 -17.49 14.06
C GLU A 41 -13.22 -16.03 13.83
N THR A 42 -12.79 -15.50 12.69
CA THR A 42 -13.04 -14.13 12.23
C THR A 42 -14.48 -13.92 11.76
N THR A 43 -15.35 -14.92 11.93
CA THR A 43 -16.78 -14.86 11.64
C THR A 43 -17.54 -13.98 12.64
N ASN A 44 -16.98 -13.74 13.84
CA ASN A 44 -17.60 -12.82 14.81
C ASN A 44 -17.02 -11.40 14.70
N ALA A 45 -17.90 -10.41 14.47
CA ALA A 45 -17.55 -8.99 14.41
C ALA A 45 -16.77 -8.49 15.64
N GLN A 46 -16.99 -9.08 16.83
CA GLN A 46 -16.23 -8.74 18.04
C GLN A 46 -14.75 -9.13 17.94
N ASN A 47 -14.44 -10.27 17.32
CA ASN A 47 -13.06 -10.71 17.11
C ASN A 47 -12.37 -9.85 16.07
N LEU A 48 -13.08 -9.48 14.99
CA LEU A 48 -12.55 -8.59 13.97
C LEU A 48 -12.20 -7.21 14.54
N ARG A 49 -13.01 -6.65 15.45
CA ARG A 49 -12.66 -5.40 16.17
C ARG A 49 -11.35 -5.48 16.93
N LYS A 50 -11.12 -6.56 17.69
CA LYS A 50 -9.86 -6.77 18.41
C LYS A 50 -8.65 -6.82 17.46
N HIS A 51 -8.84 -7.35 16.25
CA HIS A 51 -7.80 -7.33 15.22
C HIS A 51 -7.60 -5.96 14.57
N ILE A 52 -8.65 -5.14 14.45
CA ILE A 52 -8.53 -3.76 13.96
C ILE A 52 -7.73 -2.90 14.95
N GLU A 53 -7.82 -3.14 16.26
CA GLU A 53 -7.04 -2.40 17.27
C GLU A 53 -5.52 -2.54 17.11
N VAL A 54 -5.06 -3.59 16.43
CA VAL A 54 -3.64 -3.84 16.12
C VAL A 54 -3.29 -3.59 14.65
N TYR A 55 -4.25 -3.14 13.84
CA TYR A 55 -4.04 -2.82 12.43
C TYR A 55 -3.39 -1.44 12.30
N GLY A 56 -2.09 -1.44 12.01
CA GLY A 56 -1.26 -0.23 11.97
C GLY A 56 -1.36 0.60 10.69
N ILE A 57 -2.38 0.39 9.86
CA ILE A 57 -2.54 1.07 8.57
C ILE A 57 -3.83 1.91 8.61
N PRO A 58 -3.84 3.09 7.96
CA PRO A 58 -5.02 3.94 7.80
C PRO A 58 -6.23 3.23 7.21
N TYR A 59 -7.41 3.50 7.79
CA TYR A 59 -8.71 3.02 7.31
C TYR A 59 -9.78 4.09 7.55
N GLY A 60 -11.03 3.83 7.14
CA GLY A 60 -12.12 4.81 7.24
C GLY A 60 -11.84 6.08 6.43
N VAL A 61 -12.27 7.23 6.94
CA VAL A 61 -12.06 8.52 6.24
C VAL A 61 -10.58 8.79 6.03
N LEU A 62 -9.73 8.52 7.02
CA LEU A 62 -8.28 8.67 6.86
C LEU A 62 -7.77 7.73 5.76
N GLY A 63 -8.11 6.44 5.80
CA GLY A 63 -7.74 5.48 4.74
C GLY A 63 -8.13 5.95 3.34
N VAL A 64 -9.37 6.43 3.18
CA VAL A 64 -9.88 6.95 1.90
C VAL A 64 -9.06 8.13 1.41
N VAL A 65 -8.78 9.11 2.28
CA VAL A 65 -7.94 10.26 1.96
C VAL A 65 -6.53 9.79 1.59
N SER A 66 -6.00 8.80 2.31
CA SER A 66 -4.69 8.23 2.00
C SER A 66 -4.64 7.68 0.59
N HIS A 67 -5.55 6.76 0.26
CA HIS A 67 -5.58 6.13 -1.05
C HIS A 67 -5.83 7.14 -2.16
N ALA A 68 -6.74 8.10 -1.95
CA ALA A 68 -7.00 9.16 -2.92
C ALA A 68 -5.73 9.95 -3.25
N LEU A 69 -4.96 10.35 -2.23
CA LEU A 69 -3.70 11.05 -2.40
C LEU A 69 -2.64 10.18 -3.07
N THR A 70 -2.56 8.90 -2.72
CA THR A 70 -1.62 7.96 -3.33
C THR A 70 -1.93 7.73 -4.82
N PHE A 71 -3.20 7.54 -5.19
CA PHE A 71 -3.62 7.47 -6.59
C PHE A 71 -3.37 8.78 -7.33
N TYR A 72 -3.57 9.93 -6.67
CA TYR A 72 -3.24 11.23 -7.24
C TYR A 72 -1.75 11.39 -7.55
N VAL A 73 -0.87 10.99 -6.62
CA VAL A 73 0.59 10.94 -6.81
C VAL A 73 0.93 10.04 -7.99
N ILE A 74 0.40 8.82 -8.02
CA ILE A 74 0.56 7.86 -9.12
C ILE A 74 0.21 8.52 -10.47
N MET A 75 -0.94 9.18 -10.54
CA MET A 75 -1.38 9.85 -11.77
C MET A 75 -0.45 11.00 -12.18
N CYS A 76 -0.03 11.82 -11.23
CA CYS A 76 0.91 12.91 -11.50
C CYS A 76 2.24 12.36 -12.04
N HIS A 77 2.80 11.35 -11.40
CA HIS A 77 4.06 10.74 -11.82
C HIS A 77 3.98 10.03 -13.15
N PHE A 78 2.84 9.38 -13.42
CA PHE A 78 2.56 8.76 -14.72
C PHE A 78 2.59 9.77 -15.86
N PHE A 79 1.95 10.94 -15.70
CA PHE A 79 2.00 12.04 -16.69
C PHE A 79 3.25 12.91 -16.60
N GLY A 80 4.08 12.62 -15.61
CA GLY A 80 5.31 13.29 -15.40
C GLY A 80 5.28 14.68 -14.82
N ARG A 81 4.26 14.92 -13.99
CA ARG A 81 3.97 16.16 -13.31
C ARG A 81 4.32 16.09 -11.84
N ARG A 82 4.57 17.24 -11.22
CA ARG A 82 4.81 17.34 -9.78
C ARG A 82 3.49 17.18 -9.03
N PRO A 83 3.37 16.32 -8.00
CA PRO A 83 2.11 16.17 -7.28
C PRO A 83 1.60 17.46 -6.63
N LEU A 84 2.46 18.28 -6.02
CA LEU A 84 2.04 19.56 -5.44
C LEU A 84 1.83 20.69 -6.47
N GLN A 85 2.39 20.53 -7.68
CA GLN A 85 2.32 21.50 -8.78
C GLN A 85 2.08 20.76 -10.10
N PRO A 86 0.88 20.20 -10.33
CA PRO A 86 0.62 19.29 -11.46
C PRO A 86 0.77 19.95 -12.85
N TRP A 87 0.92 21.28 -12.91
CA TRP A 87 1.21 22.02 -14.13
C TRP A 87 2.70 22.06 -14.48
N GLU A 88 3.60 21.76 -13.55
CA GLU A 88 5.05 21.72 -13.76
C GLU A 88 5.53 20.29 -14.02
N PHE A 89 6.57 20.17 -14.85
CA PHE A 89 7.20 18.89 -15.15
C PHE A 89 8.18 18.49 -14.04
N LEU A 90 8.30 17.18 -13.85
CA LEU A 90 9.29 16.61 -12.93
C LEU A 90 10.71 16.81 -13.49
N GLU A 91 11.57 17.54 -12.79
CA GLU A 91 12.92 17.88 -13.28
C GLU A 91 13.99 16.94 -12.72
N LYS A 92 13.95 16.65 -11.41
CA LYS A 92 15.05 15.94 -10.71
C LYS A 92 14.75 14.44 -10.55
N GLU A 93 14.61 13.75 -11.67
CA GLU A 93 14.19 12.34 -11.71
C GLU A 93 14.97 11.40 -10.79
N ARG A 94 16.31 11.51 -10.72
CA ARG A 94 17.12 10.66 -9.84
C ARG A 94 16.83 10.88 -8.36
N TRP A 95 16.62 12.13 -7.97
CA TRP A 95 16.24 12.48 -6.59
C TRP A 95 14.84 11.98 -6.28
N ASN A 96 13.90 12.20 -7.20
CA ASN A 96 12.52 11.75 -7.02
C ASN A 96 12.44 10.23 -6.93
N LEU A 97 13.20 9.50 -7.75
CA LEU A 97 13.31 8.05 -7.64
C LEU A 97 13.83 7.64 -6.26
N ALA A 98 14.93 8.24 -5.79
CA ALA A 98 15.47 7.91 -4.47
C ALA A 98 14.47 8.17 -3.34
N VAL A 99 13.80 9.33 -3.35
CA VAL A 99 12.80 9.71 -2.36
C VAL A 99 11.61 8.75 -2.35
N VAL A 100 11.09 8.42 -3.53
CA VAL A 100 9.95 7.52 -3.69
C VAL A 100 10.31 6.10 -3.28
N SER A 101 11.47 5.59 -3.67
CA SER A 101 11.91 4.24 -3.30
C SER A 101 12.25 4.09 -1.83
N ILE A 102 12.78 5.14 -1.18
CA ILE A 102 12.95 5.13 0.28
C ILE A 102 11.59 5.10 0.97
N SER A 103 10.66 5.95 0.51
CA SER A 103 9.30 6.02 1.04
C SER A 103 8.55 4.69 0.89
N SER A 104 8.59 4.09 -0.29
CA SER A 104 7.94 2.80 -0.56
C SER A 104 8.55 1.69 0.28
N LEU A 105 9.88 1.63 0.41
CA LEU A 105 10.57 0.65 1.23
C LEU A 105 10.13 0.72 2.70
N ILE A 106 10.08 1.93 3.27
CA ILE A 106 9.60 2.12 4.64
C ILE A 106 8.13 1.71 4.74
N SER A 107 7.28 2.10 3.78
CA SER A 107 5.86 1.74 3.75
C SER A 107 5.65 0.22 3.68
N ILE A 108 6.44 -0.49 2.88
CA ILE A 108 6.42 -1.96 2.76
C ILE A 108 6.82 -2.62 4.09
N ILE A 109 7.85 -2.13 4.77
CA ILE A 109 8.26 -2.63 6.08
C ILE A 109 7.13 -2.45 7.09
N LEU A 110 6.56 -1.26 7.20
CA LEU A 110 5.47 -0.95 8.13
C LEU A 110 4.19 -1.74 7.80
N SER A 111 3.88 -1.95 6.52
CA SER A 111 2.77 -2.81 6.07
C SER A 111 3.02 -4.27 6.44
N SER A 112 4.25 -4.76 6.31
CA SER A 112 4.64 -6.11 6.69
C SER A 112 4.53 -6.34 8.19
N VAL A 113 4.92 -5.35 9.00
CA VAL A 113 4.71 -5.37 10.46
C VAL A 113 3.22 -5.42 10.79
N SER A 114 2.41 -4.61 10.11
CA SER A 114 0.95 -4.61 10.29
C SER A 114 0.34 -5.96 9.91
N LEU A 115 0.74 -6.53 8.78
CA LEU A 115 0.33 -7.85 8.32
C LEU A 115 0.64 -8.93 9.37
N ALA A 116 1.86 -8.94 9.92
CA ALA A 116 2.27 -9.89 10.95
C ALA A 116 1.43 -9.74 12.24
N ARG A 117 1.10 -8.51 12.63
CA ARG A 117 0.23 -8.21 13.79
C ARG A 117 -1.22 -8.64 13.55
N THR A 118 -1.70 -8.56 12.31
CA THR A 118 -3.07 -8.94 11.94
C THR A 118 -3.21 -10.36 11.40
N ARG A 119 -2.22 -11.24 11.63
CA ARG A 119 -2.25 -12.63 11.11
C ARG A 119 -3.47 -13.48 11.48
N GLY A 120 -4.23 -13.06 12.49
CA GLY A 120 -5.50 -13.69 12.87
C GLY A 120 -6.71 -13.25 12.03
N SER A 121 -6.58 -12.24 11.16
CA SER A 121 -7.68 -11.68 10.36
C SER A 121 -7.36 -11.65 8.87
N ARG A 122 -7.86 -12.65 8.13
CA ARG A 122 -7.73 -12.73 6.66
C ARG A 122 -8.05 -11.41 5.94
N PRO A 123 -9.18 -10.71 6.19
CA PRO A 123 -9.48 -9.47 5.47
C PRO A 123 -8.47 -8.36 5.76
N LEU A 124 -8.00 -8.21 7.00
CA LEU A 124 -6.99 -7.20 7.35
C LEU A 124 -5.62 -7.53 6.75
N MET A 125 -5.28 -8.82 6.66
CA MET A 125 -4.07 -9.25 5.98
C MET A 125 -4.11 -8.95 4.48
N ILE A 126 -5.24 -9.22 3.83
CA ILE A 126 -5.42 -8.88 2.41
C ILE A 126 -5.23 -7.38 2.20
N LEU A 127 -5.82 -6.54 3.07
CA LEU A 127 -5.67 -5.08 2.98
C LEU A 127 -4.22 -4.61 3.23
N ALA A 128 -3.53 -5.16 4.23
CA ALA A 128 -2.11 -4.88 4.42
C ALA A 128 -1.24 -5.35 3.23
N GLY A 129 -1.57 -6.51 2.66
CA GLY A 129 -0.91 -7.02 1.45
C GLY A 129 -1.15 -6.12 0.23
N MET A 130 -2.36 -5.57 0.08
CA MET A 130 -2.67 -4.60 -0.96
C MET A 130 -1.83 -3.32 -0.84
N GLN A 131 -1.48 -2.88 0.37
CA GLN A 131 -0.57 -1.74 0.53
C GLN A 131 0.85 -2.02 0.07
N ILE A 132 1.35 -3.23 0.32
CA ILE A 132 2.65 -3.64 -0.20
C ILE A 132 2.65 -3.57 -1.73
N VAL A 133 1.58 -4.06 -2.36
CA VAL A 133 1.41 -4.00 -3.81
C VAL A 133 1.32 -2.55 -4.31
N LEU A 134 0.54 -1.69 -3.63
CA LEU A 134 0.39 -0.30 -4.00
C LEU A 134 1.72 0.46 -3.89
N GLY A 135 2.49 0.25 -2.83
CA GLY A 135 3.83 0.83 -2.67
C GLY A 135 4.78 0.42 -3.80
N ALA A 136 4.79 -0.87 -4.17
CA ALA A 136 5.60 -1.36 -5.30
C ALA A 136 5.15 -0.81 -6.66
N LEU A 137 3.85 -0.54 -6.85
CA LEU A 137 3.32 0.06 -8.07
C LEU A 137 3.81 1.50 -8.27
N ILE A 138 3.87 2.30 -7.21
CA ILE A 138 4.37 3.69 -7.28
C ILE A 138 5.82 3.73 -7.75
N ASP A 139 6.65 2.83 -7.24
CA ASP A 139 8.02 2.64 -7.70
C ASP A 139 8.01 2.31 -9.19
N PHE A 140 7.29 1.26 -9.59
CA PHE A 140 7.21 0.78 -10.97
C PHE A 140 6.96 1.91 -11.98
N ILE A 141 6.01 2.80 -11.68
CA ILE A 141 5.64 3.92 -12.54
C ILE A 141 6.78 4.93 -12.71
N HIS A 142 7.48 5.27 -11.63
CA HIS A 142 8.61 6.22 -11.71
C HIS A 142 9.74 5.71 -12.59
N ILE A 143 10.05 4.44 -12.43
CA ILE A 143 11.13 3.78 -13.13
C ILE A 143 10.77 3.66 -14.58
N HIS A 144 9.57 3.18 -14.89
CA HIS A 144 9.07 3.09 -16.24
C HIS A 144 9.21 4.44 -16.94
N ARG A 145 8.87 5.53 -16.24
CA ARG A 145 9.05 6.88 -16.77
C ARG A 145 10.53 7.26 -16.97
N MET A 146 11.41 6.97 -16.02
CA MET A 146 12.85 7.17 -16.21
C MET A 146 13.40 6.35 -17.39
N ALA A 147 12.92 5.12 -17.57
CA ALA A 147 13.28 4.23 -18.67
C ALA A 147 12.85 4.78 -20.02
N LEU A 148 11.65 5.36 -20.09
CA LEU A 148 11.16 6.00 -21.31
C LEU A 148 12.02 7.19 -21.72
N LYS A 149 12.64 7.88 -20.75
CA LYS A 149 13.53 9.01 -21.01
C LYS A 149 14.97 8.62 -21.31
N ALA A 150 15.47 7.56 -20.66
CA ALA A 150 16.81 7.03 -20.90
C ALA A 150 16.75 5.94 -21.98
N GLU A 151 17.09 6.28 -23.22
CA GLU A 151 17.05 5.52 -24.49
C GLU A 151 17.34 3.99 -24.46
N GLY A 152 16.59 3.19 -23.69
CA GLY A 152 16.82 1.76 -23.58
C GLY A 152 16.00 1.05 -22.50
N TRP A 153 14.81 0.59 -22.87
CA TRP A 153 13.88 -0.22 -22.07
C TRP A 153 14.53 -1.42 -21.35
N SER A 154 15.55 -2.05 -21.97
CA SER A 154 16.19 -3.27 -21.47
C SER A 154 17.01 -3.07 -20.19
N ARG A 155 17.71 -1.93 -20.03
CA ARG A 155 18.51 -1.66 -18.82
C ARG A 155 17.63 -1.35 -17.62
N SER A 156 16.49 -0.71 -17.83
CA SER A 156 15.60 -0.33 -16.73
C SER A 156 14.85 -1.51 -16.11
N ILE A 157 14.51 -2.52 -16.91
CA ILE A 157 13.87 -3.75 -16.41
C ILE A 157 14.82 -4.54 -15.50
N SER A 158 16.09 -4.71 -15.90
CA SER A 158 17.06 -5.51 -15.14
C SER A 158 17.38 -4.93 -13.76
N VAL A 159 17.39 -3.61 -13.61
CA VAL A 159 17.60 -2.94 -12.32
C VAL A 159 16.43 -3.19 -11.35
N TRP A 160 15.24 -3.51 -11.87
CA TRP A 160 14.01 -3.65 -11.08
C TRP A 160 13.50 -5.06 -10.87
N ALA A 161 14.01 -6.02 -11.65
CA ALA A 161 13.86 -7.44 -11.34
C ALA A 161 14.27 -7.72 -9.87
N ILE A 162 15.30 -7.03 -9.36
CA ILE A 162 15.81 -7.22 -8.00
C ILE A 162 14.80 -6.76 -6.92
N PRO A 163 14.35 -5.49 -6.85
CA PRO A 163 13.29 -5.06 -5.93
C PRO A 163 11.98 -5.84 -6.07
N LEU A 164 11.54 -6.18 -7.29
CA LEU A 164 10.32 -6.98 -7.49
C LEU A 164 10.48 -8.41 -6.95
N VAL A 165 11.65 -9.02 -7.15
CA VAL A 165 11.99 -10.29 -6.52
C VAL A 165 12.02 -10.15 -5.01
N VAL A 166 12.57 -9.07 -4.46
CA VAL A 166 12.57 -8.80 -3.02
C VAL A 166 11.14 -8.66 -2.48
N VAL A 167 10.29 -7.83 -3.09
CA VAL A 167 8.88 -7.66 -2.70
C VAL A 167 8.11 -8.97 -2.85
N SER A 168 8.39 -9.75 -3.88
CA SER A 168 7.79 -11.08 -4.09
C SER A 168 8.23 -12.04 -2.99
N ILE A 169 9.52 -12.08 -2.64
CA ILE A 169 10.05 -12.90 -1.53
C ILE A 169 9.42 -12.49 -0.20
N PHE A 170 9.29 -11.19 0.08
CA PHE A 170 8.65 -10.71 1.30
C PHE A 170 7.16 -11.04 1.32
N SER A 171 6.45 -10.92 0.20
CA SER A 171 5.05 -11.32 0.07
C SER A 171 4.89 -12.83 0.27
N ILE A 172 5.77 -13.63 -0.32
CA ILE A 172 5.85 -15.09 -0.16
C ILE A 172 6.13 -15.47 1.30
N TYR A 173 7.08 -14.79 1.97
CA TYR A 173 7.41 -15.02 3.37
C TYR A 173 6.23 -14.65 4.29
N ALA A 174 5.60 -13.50 4.05
CA ALA A 174 4.36 -13.08 4.68
C ALA A 174 3.24 -14.11 4.51
N PHE A 175 3.12 -14.70 3.33
CA PHE A 175 2.16 -15.77 3.05
C PHE A 175 2.56 -17.11 3.70
N TYR A 176 3.85 -17.44 3.77
CA TYR A 176 4.35 -18.63 4.46
C TYR A 176 4.08 -18.59 5.96
N GLN A 177 4.06 -17.40 6.54
CA GLN A 177 3.71 -17.17 7.94
C GLN A 177 2.20 -17.32 8.22
N PHE A 178 1.36 -17.56 7.21
CA PHE A 178 -0.01 -18.03 7.47
C PHE A 178 0.07 -19.43 8.09
N PRO A 179 -0.45 -19.62 9.31
CA PRO A 179 -0.64 -20.97 9.80
C PRO A 179 -1.72 -21.61 8.92
N PHE A 180 -1.34 -22.57 8.09
CA PHE A 180 -2.27 -23.52 7.46
C PHE A 180 -2.50 -24.70 8.40
N LYS A 181 -2.72 -24.46 9.70
CA LYS A 181 -3.11 -25.57 10.58
C LYS A 181 -4.57 -25.87 10.30
N ASP A 182 -4.83 -27.02 9.68
CA ASP A 182 -6.17 -27.61 9.69
C ASP A 182 -6.60 -27.84 11.15
N GLU A 183 -7.91 -27.92 11.39
CA GLU A 183 -8.55 -28.05 12.71
C GLU A 183 -7.93 -29.16 13.59
N ASP A 184 -7.30 -30.16 12.98
CA ASP A 184 -6.65 -31.30 13.62
C ASP A 184 -5.26 -31.00 14.22
N GLY A 185 -4.75 -29.78 14.10
CA GLY A 185 -3.42 -29.40 14.61
C GLY A 185 -2.24 -29.97 13.82
N LYS A 186 -2.49 -30.72 12.74
CA LYS A 186 -1.47 -31.13 11.78
C LYS A 186 -0.94 -29.91 11.04
N MET A 187 0.38 -29.77 10.97
CA MET A 187 1.02 -28.75 10.12
C MET A 187 0.48 -28.92 8.70
N GLY A 188 -0.17 -27.89 8.16
CA GLY A 188 -0.63 -27.85 6.79
C GLY A 188 0.49 -28.30 5.88
N ASN A 189 0.18 -29.27 5.04
CA ASN A 189 1.13 -29.96 4.19
C ASN A 189 2.05 -28.93 3.52
N ILE A 190 3.35 -28.96 3.85
CA ILE A 190 4.34 -27.95 3.41
C ILE A 190 4.34 -27.80 1.87
N PHE A 191 3.99 -28.89 1.18
CA PHE A 191 3.79 -28.92 -0.26
C PHE A 191 2.62 -28.05 -0.74
N LYS A 192 1.52 -27.90 0.03
CA LYS A 192 0.42 -26.97 -0.29
C LYS A 192 0.86 -25.51 -0.13
N ALA A 193 1.66 -25.19 0.89
CA ALA A 193 2.21 -23.85 1.07
C ALA A 193 3.20 -23.50 -0.04
N ILE A 194 4.12 -24.43 -0.38
CA ILE A 194 5.04 -24.27 -1.51
C ILE A 194 4.27 -24.16 -2.84
N ALA A 195 3.26 -25.01 -3.06
CA ALA A 195 2.43 -24.93 -4.27
C ALA A 195 1.66 -23.62 -4.34
N LEU A 196 1.13 -23.11 -3.23
CA LEU A 196 0.45 -21.81 -3.18
C LEU A 196 1.41 -20.65 -3.41
N ILE A 197 2.62 -20.72 -2.85
CA ILE A 197 3.70 -19.74 -3.06
C ILE A 197 4.11 -19.71 -4.54
N VAL A 198 4.36 -20.88 -5.13
CA VAL A 198 4.68 -21.01 -6.55
C VAL A 198 3.52 -20.54 -7.41
N LEU A 199 2.28 -20.84 -7.03
CA LEU A 199 1.07 -20.39 -7.71
C LEU A 199 0.90 -18.88 -7.61
N LEU A 200 1.13 -18.26 -6.45
CA LEU A 200 1.03 -16.81 -6.26
C LEU A 200 2.18 -16.07 -6.97
N ALA A 201 3.40 -16.62 -6.93
CA ALA A 201 4.52 -16.12 -7.71
C ALA A 201 4.23 -16.24 -9.21
N TRP A 202 3.64 -17.35 -9.64
CA TRP A 202 3.18 -17.56 -11.01
C TRP A 202 2.07 -16.60 -11.38
N ILE A 203 1.03 -16.41 -10.55
CA ILE A 203 -0.06 -15.43 -10.76
C ILE A 203 0.49 -14.01 -10.76
N GLY A 204 1.47 -13.69 -9.91
CA GLY A 204 2.13 -12.38 -9.87
C GLY A 204 2.99 -12.14 -11.12
N LEU A 205 3.78 -13.12 -11.54
CA LEU A 205 4.62 -13.04 -12.74
C LEU A 205 3.80 -13.09 -14.03
N THR A 206 2.79 -13.94 -14.11
CA THR A 206 1.85 -13.97 -15.23
C THR A 206 0.95 -12.75 -15.20
N GLY A 207 0.53 -12.26 -14.03
CA GLY A 207 -0.21 -11.00 -13.87
C GLY A 207 0.62 -9.81 -14.31
N LEU A 208 1.90 -9.76 -13.96
CA LEU A 208 2.85 -8.74 -14.39
C LEU A 208 3.15 -8.86 -15.90
N ALA A 209 3.40 -10.06 -16.41
CA ALA A 209 3.63 -10.30 -17.83
C ALA A 209 2.37 -9.99 -18.65
N THR A 210 1.20 -10.37 -18.16
CA THR A 210 -0.10 -10.04 -18.77
C THR A 210 -0.33 -8.55 -18.68
N LEU A 211 -0.05 -7.88 -17.55
CA LEU A 211 -0.16 -6.42 -17.40
C LEU A 211 0.79 -5.69 -18.35
N LEU A 212 2.02 -6.16 -18.53
CA LEU A 212 3.00 -5.57 -19.44
C LEU A 212 2.63 -5.81 -20.91
N THR A 213 2.18 -7.02 -21.25
CA THR A 213 1.72 -7.38 -22.61
C THR A 213 0.38 -6.69 -22.92
N PHE A 214 -0.48 -6.54 -21.92
CA PHE A 214 -1.74 -5.82 -21.98
C PHE A 214 -1.52 -4.32 -22.05
N LEU A 215 -0.59 -3.73 -21.30
CA LEU A 215 -0.21 -2.32 -21.46
C LEU A 215 0.35 -2.10 -22.87
N GLY A 216 1.29 -2.94 -23.33
CA GLY A 216 1.84 -2.89 -24.69
C GLY A 216 0.76 -3.05 -25.77
N ASN A 217 -0.19 -3.95 -25.58
CA ASN A 217 -1.32 -4.16 -26.48
C ASN A 217 -2.36 -3.04 -26.35
N VAL A 218 -2.66 -2.50 -25.18
CA VAL A 218 -3.59 -1.38 -24.99
C VAL A 218 -3.03 -0.12 -25.64
N PHE A 219 -1.72 0.10 -25.55
CA PHE A 219 -1.03 1.19 -26.25
C PHE A 219 -1.06 1.04 -27.78
N THR A 220 -1.16 -0.18 -28.31
CA THR A 220 -1.23 -0.43 -29.77
C THR A 220 -2.67 -0.58 -30.29
N LEU A 221 -3.60 -1.10 -29.48
CA LEU A 221 -4.98 -1.42 -29.86
C LEU A 221 -5.94 -0.24 -29.64
N PHE A 222 -5.66 0.61 -28.65
CA PHE A 222 -6.41 1.85 -28.44
C PHE A 222 -5.58 3.04 -28.90
N LYS A 223 -5.98 3.66 -30.02
CA LYS A 223 -5.50 5.01 -30.41
C LYS A 223 -5.75 6.08 -29.33
N GLN A 224 -6.51 5.76 -28.28
CA GLN A 224 -6.70 6.57 -27.08
C GLN A 224 -6.53 5.70 -25.82
N PRO A 225 -5.30 5.51 -25.30
CA PRO A 225 -5.04 4.69 -24.10
C PRO A 225 -5.55 5.33 -22.79
N LEU A 226 -5.98 6.60 -22.86
CA LEU A 226 -6.32 7.41 -21.70
C LEU A 226 -7.63 6.97 -20.98
N PRO A 227 -8.77 6.73 -21.64
CA PRO A 227 -10.03 6.44 -20.96
C PRO A 227 -9.99 5.11 -20.20
N PHE A 228 -9.31 4.11 -20.75
CA PHE A 228 -9.15 2.80 -20.11
C PHE A 228 -8.28 2.90 -18.85
N ALA A 229 -7.11 3.56 -18.95
CA ALA A 229 -6.23 3.76 -17.80
C ALA A 229 -6.92 4.54 -16.67
N VAL A 230 -7.66 5.60 -17.02
CA VAL A 230 -8.47 6.36 -16.07
C VAL A 230 -9.54 5.48 -15.42
N SER A 231 -10.25 4.65 -16.21
CA SER A 231 -11.27 3.75 -15.67
C SER A 231 -10.71 2.71 -14.71
N ALA A 232 -9.55 2.13 -15.03
CA ALA A 232 -8.88 1.16 -14.17
C ALA A 232 -8.41 1.77 -12.84
N VAL A 233 -7.88 3.00 -12.87
CA VAL A 233 -7.51 3.75 -11.67
C VAL A 233 -8.73 4.10 -10.83
N LEU A 234 -9.82 4.59 -11.45
CA LEU A 234 -11.06 4.91 -10.74
C LEU A 234 -11.69 3.66 -10.09
N PHE A 235 -11.71 2.54 -10.81
CA PHE A 235 -12.20 1.27 -10.26
C PHE A 235 -11.35 0.79 -9.09
N SER A 236 -10.02 0.84 -9.23
CA SER A 236 -9.10 0.49 -8.13
C SER A 236 -9.33 1.37 -6.91
N CYS A 237 -9.46 2.69 -7.11
CA CYS A 237 -9.75 3.66 -6.07
C CYS A 237 -11.07 3.33 -5.33
N ALA A 238 -12.13 2.99 -6.08
CA ALA A 238 -13.40 2.58 -5.50
C ALA A 238 -13.30 1.31 -4.64
N LEU A 239 -12.50 0.31 -5.05
CA LEU A 239 -12.27 -0.91 -4.27
C LEU A 239 -11.52 -0.63 -2.96
N PHE A 240 -10.51 0.24 -2.98
CA PHE A 240 -9.80 0.66 -1.77
C PHE A 240 -10.75 1.39 -0.81
N PHE A 241 -11.56 2.32 -1.32
CA PHE A 241 -12.52 3.05 -0.49
C PHE A 241 -13.56 2.14 0.15
N LEU A 242 -14.04 1.13 -0.59
CA LEU A 242 -14.94 0.12 -0.05
C LEU A 242 -14.27 -0.68 1.08
N GLY A 243 -12.99 -1.03 0.92
CA GLY A 243 -12.19 -1.67 1.97
C GLY A 243 -12.09 -0.82 3.23
N ASP A 244 -11.74 0.47 3.07
CA ASP A 244 -11.59 1.42 4.18
C ASP A 244 -12.89 1.63 4.96
N PHE A 245 -14.00 1.86 4.24
CA PHE A 245 -15.32 2.03 4.86
C PHE A 245 -15.85 0.72 5.44
N GLY A 246 -15.48 -0.42 4.86
CA GLY A 246 -15.77 -1.75 5.42
C GLY A 246 -15.17 -1.89 6.82
N ILE A 247 -13.88 -1.57 6.99
CA ILE A 247 -13.24 -1.57 8.31
C ILE A 247 -13.89 -0.53 9.24
N ALA A 248 -14.17 0.68 8.76
CA ALA A 248 -14.79 1.73 9.55
C ALA A 248 -16.16 1.31 10.12
N THR A 249 -16.97 0.66 9.30
CA THR A 249 -18.29 0.14 9.68
C THR A 249 -18.17 -0.94 10.74
N VAL A 250 -17.22 -1.87 10.58
CA VAL A 250 -17.00 -2.95 11.55
C VAL A 250 -16.45 -2.40 12.87
N SER A 251 -15.48 -1.49 12.83
CA SER A 251 -14.84 -0.88 14.00
C SER A 251 -15.74 0.09 14.76
N LYS A 252 -16.86 0.53 14.15
CA LYS A 252 -17.68 1.64 14.64
C LYS A 252 -16.88 2.95 14.78
N SER A 253 -15.81 3.11 14.00
CA SER A 253 -15.00 4.32 13.93
C SER A 253 -14.99 4.80 12.49
N SER A 254 -15.80 5.81 12.18
CA SER A 254 -15.88 6.37 10.82
C SER A 254 -14.57 7.04 10.39
N ILE A 255 -13.91 7.74 11.32
CA ILE A 255 -12.67 8.47 11.04
C ILE A 255 -11.50 7.49 10.82
N GLY A 256 -11.49 6.38 11.57
CA GLY A 256 -10.40 5.40 11.52
C GLY A 256 -9.21 5.74 12.41
N THR A 257 -9.43 6.43 13.53
CA THR A 257 -8.36 6.76 14.48
C THR A 257 -7.75 5.49 15.10
N PRO A 258 -6.42 5.38 15.19
CA PRO A 258 -5.75 4.23 15.80
C PRO A 258 -5.95 4.16 17.31
N SER A 259 -5.76 2.97 17.89
CA SER A 259 -5.61 2.84 19.35
C SER A 259 -4.26 3.43 19.82
N GLU A 260 -4.15 3.82 21.08
CA GLU A 260 -2.91 4.41 21.65
C GLU A 260 -1.67 3.51 21.47
N GLN A 261 -1.87 2.19 21.44
CA GLN A 261 -0.78 1.21 21.31
C GLN A 261 -0.15 1.17 19.90
N ILE A 262 -0.93 1.46 18.85
CA ILE A 262 -0.48 1.42 17.45
C ILE A 262 -0.36 2.79 16.81
N LYS A 263 -0.64 3.85 17.57
CA LYS A 263 -0.67 5.24 17.10
C LYS A 263 0.61 5.68 16.40
N ALA A 264 1.76 5.34 16.99
CA ALA A 264 3.06 5.64 16.39
C ALA A 264 3.26 4.93 15.04
N LEU A 265 2.95 3.63 14.97
CA LEU A 265 3.04 2.85 13.73
C LEU A 265 2.12 3.43 12.64
N TYR A 266 0.87 3.69 13.02
CA TYR A 266 -0.17 4.24 12.15
C TYR A 266 0.21 5.59 11.55
N TYR A 267 0.62 6.55 12.38
CA TYR A 267 0.95 7.89 11.88
C TYR A 267 2.31 7.94 11.20
N THR A 268 3.25 7.06 11.57
CA THR A 268 4.49 6.91 10.80
C THR A 268 4.17 6.44 9.39
N PHE A 269 3.32 5.41 9.25
CA PHE A 269 2.85 4.95 7.95
C PHE A 269 2.16 6.07 7.17
N TRP A 270 1.22 6.77 7.80
CA TRP A 270 0.52 7.92 7.22
C TRP A 270 1.48 8.96 6.64
N VAL A 271 2.48 9.39 7.42
CA VAL A 271 3.43 10.43 7.01
C VAL A 271 4.35 9.94 5.92
N VAL A 272 4.86 8.71 6.02
CA VAL A 272 5.76 8.13 5.03
C VAL A 272 5.08 8.07 3.67
N GLU A 273 3.83 7.63 3.58
CA GLU A 273 3.07 7.60 2.31
C GLU A 273 2.89 8.98 1.65
N ARG A 274 3.11 10.08 2.38
CA ARG A 274 3.02 11.45 1.84
C ARG A 274 4.33 11.99 1.31
N ILE A 275 5.46 11.36 1.62
CA ILE A 275 6.77 11.79 1.12
C ILE A 275 6.79 11.95 -0.42
N PRO A 276 6.19 11.05 -1.23
CA PRO A 276 6.12 11.20 -2.69
C PRO A 276 5.42 12.47 -3.18
N LEU A 277 4.55 13.11 -2.38
CA LEU A 277 3.92 14.38 -2.76
C LEU A 277 4.97 15.49 -2.96
N PHE A 278 6.09 15.42 -2.23
CA PHE A 278 7.15 16.43 -2.25
C PHE A 278 8.21 16.22 -3.34
N THR A 279 7.93 15.36 -4.32
CA THR A 279 8.80 15.19 -5.50
C THR A 279 8.67 16.37 -6.47
N PHE A 280 9.77 16.73 -7.16
CA PHE A 280 9.86 17.94 -8.00
C PHE A 280 10.74 17.79 -9.25
#